data_AF-A0A655Y5U6-F1
#
_entry.id   AF-A0A655Y5U6-F1
#
_cell.length_a   1.000
_cell.length_b   1.000
_cell.length_c   1.000
_cell.angle_alpha   90.00
_cell.angle_beta   90.00
_cell.angle_gamma   90.00
#
_symmetry.space_group_name_H-M   'P 1'
#
loop_
_entity.id
_entity.type
_entity.pdbx_description
1 polymer ?
#
loop_
_entity_poly.entity_id
_entity_poly.type
_entity_poly.pdbx_seq_one_letter_code
_entity_poly.pdbx_strand_id
1 'polypeptide(L)' 'MHQEKFLTTTDTLLKEGNCSPKDFEELGGWVRSVTFGEQPVYFIYCGGLSQTHKIYLNVQTGQIFYR' A
#
# COMPACT_ATOMS: atom_id res chain seq x y z
N MET A 1 -8.39 14.87 0.18
CA MET A 1 -7.07 14.68 0.80
C MET A 1 -6.88 13.19 1.07
N HIS A 2 -5.99 12.49 0.36
CA HIS A 2 -5.63 11.09 0.64
C HIS A 2 -4.24 10.95 1.28
N GLN A 3 -3.47 12.03 1.31
CA GLN A 3 -2.09 12.06 1.80
C GLN A 3 -1.95 11.54 3.23
N GLU A 4 -2.86 11.91 4.14
CA GLU A 4 -2.84 11.43 5.52
C GLU A 4 -2.96 9.90 5.62
N LYS A 5 -3.83 9.29 4.81
CA LYS A 5 -3.98 7.83 4.80
C LYS A 5 -2.77 7.10 4.26
N PHE A 6 -2.11 7.66 3.24
CA PHE A 6 -0.85 7.11 2.76
C PHE A 6 0.24 7.20 3.84
N LEU A 7 0.41 8.36 4.47
CA LEU A 7 1.43 8.57 5.49
C LEU A 7 1.23 7.67 6.72
N THR A 8 0.01 7.65 7.26
CA THR A 8 -0.32 6.83 8.44
C THR A 8 -0.16 5.34 8.15
N THR A 9 -0.63 4.86 7.00
CA THR A 9 -0.50 3.44 6.62
C THR A 9 0.96 3.07 6.39
N THR A 10 1.73 3.90 5.70
CA THR A 10 3.17 3.67 5.47
C THR A 10 3.91 3.61 6.81
N ASP A 11 3.68 4.56 7.73
CA ASP A 11 4.30 4.55 9.06
C ASP A 11 3.96 3.27 9.85
N THR A 12 2.70 2.83 9.82
CA THR A 12 2.28 1.56 10.44
C THR A 12 3.02 0.35 9.84
N LEU A 13 3.04 0.21 8.51
CA LEU A 13 3.67 -0.93 7.85
C LEU A 13 5.19 -0.98 8.08
N LEU A 14 5.84 0.18 8.17
CA LEU A 14 7.26 0.27 8.50
C LEU A 14 7.53 -0.12 9.97
N LYS A 15 6.72 0.38 10.91
CA LYS A 15 6.86 0.05 12.34
C LYS A 15 6.60 -1.42 12.66
N GLU A 16 5.67 -2.04 11.94
CA GLU A 16 5.36 -3.47 12.08
C GLU A 16 6.36 -4.38 11.37
N GLY A 17 7.27 -3.82 10.56
CA GLY A 17 8.22 -4.59 9.76
C GLY A 17 7.61 -5.33 8.57
N ASN A 18 6.36 -5.00 8.22
CA ASN A 18 5.68 -5.53 7.03
C ASN A 18 6.30 -4.99 5.74
N CYS A 19 6.82 -3.76 5.79
CA CYS A 19 7.52 -3.11 4.69
C CYS A 19 8.82 -2.47 5.19
N SER A 20 9.71 -2.18 4.26
CA SER A 20 10.91 -1.37 4.43
C SER A 20 10.79 -0.07 3.62
N PRO A 21 11.58 0.98 3.93
CA PRO A 21 11.59 2.20 3.13
C PRO A 21 11.89 1.95 1.65
N LYS A 22 12.78 0.98 1.36
CA LYS A 22 13.20 0.60 0.01
C LYS A 22 12.03 0.11 -0.85
N ASP A 23 11.06 -0.59 -0.28
CA ASP A 23 9.88 -1.08 -1.00
C ASP A 23 9.06 0.08 -1.60
N PHE A 24 8.97 1.20 -0.87
CA PHE A 24 8.29 2.41 -1.35
C PHE A 24 9.14 3.19 -2.35
N GLU A 25 10.46 3.24 -2.17
CA GLU A 25 11.38 3.90 -3.11
C GLU A 25 11.38 3.21 -4.48
N GLU A 26 11.41 1.87 -4.50
CA GLU A 26 11.43 1.08 -5.74
C GLU A 26 10.18 1.26 -6.60
N LEU A 27 9.01 1.46 -5.97
CA LEU A 27 7.74 1.67 -6.66
C LEU A 27 7.37 3.15 -6.85
N GLY A 28 8.11 4.08 -6.23
CA GLY A 28 7.73 5.49 -6.18
C GLY A 28 6.48 5.75 -5.32
N GLY A 29 6.24 4.90 -4.33
CA GLY A 29 5.09 4.95 -3.42
C GLY A 29 3.92 4.05 -3.83
N TRP A 30 2.73 4.43 -3.39
CA TRP A 30 1.50 3.65 -3.57
C TRP A 30 0.99 3.71 -5.02
N VAL A 31 0.73 2.55 -5.62
CA VAL A 31 0.28 2.42 -7.02
C VAL A 31 -1.24 2.22 -7.07
N ARG A 32 -1.95 3.02 -7.89
CA ARG A 32 -3.41 2.89 -8.04
C ARG A 32 -3.77 1.55 -8.68
N SER A 33 -4.68 0.79 -8.06
CA SER A 33 -5.16 -0.48 -8.59
C SER A 33 -6.30 -0.30 -9.61
N VAL A 34 -6.17 -0.87 -10.80
CA VAL A 34 -7.24 -0.80 -11.83
C VAL A 34 -8.35 -1.85 -11.65
N THR A 35 -8.19 -2.82 -10.74
CA THR A 35 -9.10 -3.97 -10.58
C THR A 35 -10.26 -3.75 -9.62
N PHE A 36 -10.35 -2.57 -8.99
CA PHE A 36 -11.39 -2.21 -8.02
C PHE A 36 -12.32 -1.10 -8.54
N GLY A 37 -12.35 -0.90 -9.87
CA GLY A 37 -13.18 0.12 -10.51
C GLY A 37 -12.97 1.50 -9.90
N GLU A 38 -14.07 2.14 -9.50
CA GLU A 38 -14.07 3.49 -8.92
C GLU A 38 -13.54 3.56 -7.48
N GLN A 39 -13.44 2.43 -6.78
CA GLN A 39 -12.94 2.44 -5.40
C GLN A 39 -11.49 2.90 -5.37
N PRO A 40 -11.11 3.83 -4.47
CA PRO A 40 -9.76 4.38 -4.40
C PRO A 40 -8.81 3.41 -3.70
N VAL A 41 -8.56 2.27 -4.36
CA VAL A 41 -7.67 1.21 -3.89
C VAL A 41 -6.31 1.37 -4.54
N TYR A 42 -5.29 1.35 -3.70
CA TYR A 42 -3.87 1.39 -4.06
C TYR A 42 -3.18 0.14 -3.55
N PHE A 43 -2.01 -0.17 -4.09
CA PHE A 43 -1.19 -1.28 -3.64
C PHE A 43 0.29 -0.93 -3.60
N ILE A 44 1.02 -1.73 -2.83
CA ILE A 44 2.49 -1.76 -2.75
C ILE A 44 2.93 -3.23 -2.73
N TYR A 45 4.17 -3.49 -3.11
CA TYR A 45 4.83 -4.78 -2.86
C TYR A 45 5.87 -4.60 -1.77
N CYS A 46 5.83 -5.41 -0.73
CA CYS A 46 6.79 -5.38 0.36
C CYS A 46 7.46 -6.74 0.54
N GLY A 47 8.78 -6.83 0.30
CA GLY A 47 9.52 -8.10 0.31
C GLY A 47 9.66 -8.77 -1.07
N GLY A 48 9.36 -8.05 -2.16
CA GLY A 48 9.54 -8.50 -3.55
C GLY A 48 8.25 -8.50 -4.38
N LEU A 49 8.36 -8.76 -5.68
CA LEU A 49 7.25 -8.55 -6.65
C LEU A 49 6.21 -9.68 -6.76
N SER A 50 6.17 -10.62 -5.83
CA SER A 50 5.18 -11.71 -5.84
C SER A 50 3.83 -11.26 -5.29
N GLN A 51 2.77 -11.98 -5.66
CA GLN A 51 1.42 -11.71 -5.16
C GLN A 51 1.32 -11.78 -3.62
N THR A 52 2.08 -12.67 -2.99
CA THR A 52 2.13 -12.83 -1.52
C THR A 52 2.66 -11.61 -0.78
N HIS A 53 3.44 -10.76 -1.46
CA HIS A 53 4.02 -9.53 -0.92
C HIS A 53 3.16 -8.31 -1.22
N LYS A 54 2.00 -8.49 -1.87
CA LYS A 54 1.15 -7.41 -2.31
C LYS A 54 0.18 -7.00 -1.21
N ILE A 55 0.27 -5.74 -0.80
CA ILE A 55 -0.59 -5.15 0.21
C ILE A 55 -1.49 -4.12 -0.47
N TYR A 56 -2.79 -4.20 -0.22
CA TYR A 56 -3.77 -3.25 -0.73
C TYR A 56 -4.23 -2.30 0.37
N LEU A 57 -4.46 -1.04 0.00
CA LEU A 57 -5.02 0.01 0.84
C LEU A 57 -6.20 0.67 0.14
N ASN A 58 -7.38 0.65 0.77
CA ASN A 58 -8.47 1.53 0.39
C ASN A 58 -8.29 2.88 1.11
N VAL A 59 -7.93 3.94 0.39
CA VAL A 59 -7.62 5.25 1.00
C VAL A 59 -8.85 6.06 1.41
N GLN A 60 -10.05 5.59 1.10
CA GLN A 60 -11.29 6.18 1.60
C GLN A 60 -11.63 5.65 3.00
N THR A 61 -11.43 4.35 3.24
CA THR A 61 -11.77 3.70 4.52
C THR A 61 -10.55 3.53 5.44
N GLY A 62 -9.34 3.53 4.89
CA GLY A 62 -8.11 3.14 5.60
C GLY A 62 -7.96 1.62 5.75
N GLN A 63 -8.77 0.82 5.07
CA GLN A 63 -8.70 -0.64 5.16
C GLN A 63 -7.46 -1.17 4.42
N ILE A 64 -6.63 -1.92 5.15
CA ILE A 64 -5.55 -2.73 4.61
C ILE A 64 -6.07 -4.16 4.39
N PHE A 65 -5.73 -4.77 3.26
CA PHE A 65 -6.12 -6.15 2.95
C PHE A 65 -5.17 -6.82 1.95
N TYR A 66 -5.31 -8.14 1.82
CA TYR A 66 -4.45 -9.02 1.02
C TYR A 66 -5.32 -9.84 0.04
N ARG A 67 -4.71 -10.37 -1.02
CA ARG A 67 -5.36 -11.25 -2.01
C ARG A 67 -4.46 -12.43 -2.36
#